data_AF-A0A4C1TVL7-F1
#
_entry.id   AF-A0A4C1TVL7-F1
#
_cell.length_a   1.000
_cell.length_b   1.000
_cell.length_c   1.000
_cell.angle_alpha   90.00
_cell.angle_beta   90.00
_cell.angle_gamma   90.00
#
_symmetry.space_group_name_H-M   'P 1'
#
loop_
_entity.id
_entity.type
_entity.pdbx_description
1 polymer ?
#
loop_
_entity_poly.entity_id
_entity_poly.type
_entity_poly.pdbx_seq_one_letter_code
_entity_poly.pdbx_strand_id
1 'polypeptide(L)'
;MLSGNSYHFTTLSVYENIAYAQYAEELKLLSEQFSNRFSDFKNMEDCFNLFSTSTKRNVQNAPIHLQMELIEIQEKSLQKAKFEDVELWDFYKKYLEEDHFPQFRKFARRLICTFGSTYKCEQFLSMMKVNKSKHRKG
;
A
#
# COMPACT_ATOMS: atom_id res chain seq x y z
N MET A 1 38.56 11.92 -2.82
CA MET A 1 37.16 11.47 -2.62
C MET A 1 37.17 9.96 -2.63
N LEU A 2 36.66 9.33 -1.57
CA LEU A 2 36.74 7.88 -1.37
C LEU A 2 35.88 7.17 -2.41
N SER A 3 36.48 6.26 -3.18
CA SER A 3 35.78 5.34 -4.08
C SER A 3 34.78 4.51 -3.28
N GLY A 4 33.48 4.70 -3.53
CA GLY A 4 32.43 3.89 -2.93
C GLY A 4 32.65 2.43 -3.30
N ASN A 5 32.88 1.59 -2.30
CA ASN A 5 33.29 0.20 -2.48
C ASN A 5 32.09 -0.64 -2.97
N SER A 6 31.96 -0.83 -4.29
CA SER A 6 30.83 -1.54 -4.92
C SER A 6 30.95 -3.07 -4.86
N TYR A 7 31.93 -3.62 -4.12
CA TYR A 7 32.19 -5.06 -4.00
C TYR A 7 30.97 -5.91 -3.58
N HIS A 8 30.04 -5.32 -2.84
CA HIS A 8 28.83 -6.03 -2.41
C HIS A 8 27.67 -5.99 -3.42
N PHE A 9 27.82 -5.26 -4.51
CA PHE A 9 26.81 -5.12 -5.56
C PHE A 9 27.38 -5.61 -6.89
N THR A 10 27.34 -6.91 -7.12
CA THR A 10 27.92 -7.58 -8.31
C THR A 10 27.43 -7.03 -9.65
N THR A 11 26.20 -6.50 -9.72
CA THR A 11 25.69 -5.82 -10.91
C THR A 11 26.35 -4.45 -11.12
N LEU A 12 26.68 -3.74 -10.04
CA LEU A 12 27.32 -2.42 -10.07
C LEU A 12 28.84 -2.53 -10.22
N SER A 13 29.47 -3.62 -9.80
CA SER A 13 30.91 -3.84 -9.99
C SER A 13 31.31 -3.98 -11.47
N VAL A 14 30.35 -4.21 -12.37
CA VAL A 14 30.58 -4.25 -13.83
C VAL A 14 30.78 -2.83 -14.41
N TYR A 15 30.34 -1.79 -13.70
CA TYR A 15 30.41 -0.41 -14.16
C TYR A 15 31.43 0.39 -13.35
N GLU A 16 32.70 0.32 -13.74
CA GLU A 16 33.76 1.16 -13.19
C GLU A 16 33.70 2.58 -13.79
N ASN A 17 33.97 3.62 -12.97
CA ASN A 17 33.98 5.03 -13.36
C ASN A 17 32.63 5.66 -13.79
N ILE A 18 31.51 5.25 -13.17
CA ILE A 18 30.27 6.03 -13.29
C ILE A 18 30.43 7.36 -12.54
N ALA A 19 30.22 8.50 -13.22
CA ALA A 19 30.14 9.81 -12.59
C ALA A 19 28.78 9.97 -11.85
N TYR A 20 28.60 9.26 -10.73
CA TYR A 20 27.34 9.19 -9.98
C TYR A 20 26.70 10.55 -9.64
N ALA A 21 27.52 11.58 -9.50
CA ALA A 21 27.06 12.95 -9.29
C ALA A 21 26.08 13.43 -10.37
N GLN A 22 26.23 12.98 -11.62
CA GLN A 22 25.35 13.38 -12.73
C GLN A 22 23.93 12.79 -12.62
N TYR A 23 23.74 11.72 -11.83
CA TYR A 23 22.42 11.12 -11.60
C TYR A 23 21.74 11.62 -10.32
N ALA A 24 22.45 12.40 -9.49
CA ALA A 24 21.90 12.87 -8.22
C ALA A 24 20.65 13.74 -8.43
N GLU A 25 20.67 14.60 -9.46
CA GLU A 25 19.53 15.45 -9.83
C GLU A 25 18.36 14.62 -10.37
N GLU A 26 18.62 13.67 -11.25
CA GLU A 26 17.61 12.75 -11.79
C GLU A 26 16.96 11.87 -10.70
N LEU A 27 17.74 11.36 -9.75
CA LEU A 27 17.22 10.60 -8.61
C LEU A 27 16.36 11.47 -7.69
N LYS A 28 16.74 12.74 -7.49
CA LYS A 28 15.95 13.70 -6.73
C LYS A 28 14.63 13.98 -7.42
N LEU A 29 14.65 14.25 -8.73
CA LEU A 29 13.45 14.46 -9.53
C LEU A 29 12.54 13.22 -9.51
N LEU A 30 13.10 12.03 -9.67
CA LEU A 30 12.34 10.77 -9.58
C LEU A 30 11.66 10.60 -8.23
N SER A 31 12.37 10.91 -7.13
CA SER A 31 11.82 10.87 -5.77
C SER A 31 10.66 11.85 -5.56
N GLU A 32 10.78 13.06 -6.11
CA GLU A 32 9.71 14.06 -6.08
C GLU A 32 8.49 13.63 -6.90
N GLN A 33 8.71 13.12 -8.12
CA GLN A 33 7.64 12.61 -8.97
C GLN A 33 6.92 11.41 -8.32
N PHE A 34 7.66 10.52 -7.66
CA PHE A 34 7.09 9.43 -6.89
C PHE A 34 6.23 9.98 -5.74
N SER A 35 6.77 10.90 -4.94
CA SER A 35 6.05 11.51 -3.82
C SER A 35 4.77 12.23 -4.27
N ASN A 36 4.81 12.92 -5.41
CA ASN A 36 3.66 13.60 -5.99
C ASN A 36 2.62 12.60 -6.51
N ARG A 37 3.05 11.56 -7.24
CA ARG A 37 2.16 10.50 -7.75
C ARG A 37 1.43 9.75 -6.64
N PHE A 38 2.09 9.53 -5.50
CA PHE A 38 1.52 8.81 -4.35
C PHE A 38 1.08 9.75 -3.22
N SER A 39 0.89 11.04 -3.49
CA SER A 39 0.48 12.02 -2.48
C SER A 39 -0.86 11.66 -1.84
N ASP A 40 -1.81 11.09 -2.60
CA ASP A 40 -3.10 10.61 -2.11
C ASP A 40 -2.96 9.49 -1.04
N PHE A 41 -1.88 8.70 -1.07
CA PHE A 41 -1.65 7.67 -0.05
C PHE A 41 -1.34 8.27 1.32
N LYS A 42 -0.76 9.47 1.36
CA LYS A 42 -0.55 10.20 2.61
C LYS A 42 -1.89 10.55 3.26
N ASN A 43 -2.88 10.93 2.46
CA ASN A 43 -4.24 11.19 2.96
C ASN A 43 -4.95 9.92 3.47
N MET A 44 -4.47 8.73 3.07
CA MET A 44 -5.00 7.43 3.51
C MET A 44 -4.17 6.80 4.63
N GLU A 45 -3.09 7.44 5.08
CA GLU A 45 -2.18 6.90 6.09
C GLU A 45 -2.91 6.50 7.38
N ASP A 46 -3.82 7.36 7.84
CA ASP A 46 -4.66 7.06 8.99
C ASP A 46 -5.55 5.83 8.77
N CYS A 47 -6.08 5.65 7.57
CA CYS A 47 -6.87 4.46 7.23
C CYS A 47 -5.99 3.21 7.23
N PHE A 48 -4.78 3.26 6.68
CA PHE A 48 -3.83 2.14 6.70
C PHE A 48 -3.39 1.78 8.12
N ASN A 49 -3.13 2.78 8.95
CA ASN A 49 -2.80 2.59 10.35
C ASN A 49 -3.97 1.93 11.10
N LEU A 50 -5.21 2.32 10.81
CA LEU A 50 -6.40 1.72 11.46
C LEU A 50 -6.56 0.26 11.04
N PHE A 51 -6.34 -0.02 9.76
CA PHE A 51 -6.41 -1.35 9.18
C PHE A 51 -5.30 -2.29 9.68
N SER A 52 -4.09 -1.79 9.89
CA SER A 52 -2.95 -2.62 10.33
C SER A 52 -2.81 -2.73 11.86
N THR A 53 -3.49 -1.86 12.63
CA THR A 53 -3.36 -1.82 14.10
C THR A 53 -4.71 -1.78 14.83
N SER A 54 -5.79 -2.30 14.22
CA SER A 54 -7.14 -2.20 14.79
C SER A 54 -7.25 -2.71 16.23
N THR A 55 -6.50 -3.75 16.61
CA THR A 55 -6.54 -4.32 17.97
C THR A 55 -5.81 -3.49 19.03
N LYS A 56 -4.98 -2.51 18.61
CA LYS A 56 -4.12 -1.68 19.49
C LYS A 56 -4.37 -0.18 19.36
N ARG A 57 -5.21 0.24 18.39
CA ARG A 57 -5.45 1.66 18.09
C ARG A 57 -6.29 2.34 19.17
N ASN A 58 -5.97 3.60 19.47
CA ASN A 58 -6.84 4.45 20.28
C ASN A 58 -8.18 4.68 19.55
N VAL A 59 -9.27 4.22 20.16
CA VAL A 59 -10.63 4.30 19.62
C VAL A 59 -11.06 5.75 19.36
N GLN A 60 -10.63 6.69 20.21
CA GLN A 60 -11.01 8.11 20.08
C GLN A 60 -10.48 8.75 18.78
N ASN A 61 -9.40 8.18 18.23
CA ASN A 61 -8.77 8.65 17.00
C ASN A 61 -9.30 7.90 15.75
N ALA A 62 -10.30 7.03 15.90
CA ALA A 62 -10.96 6.37 14.79
C ALA A 62 -12.20 7.16 14.35
N PRO A 63 -12.63 7.04 13.07
CA PRO A 63 -13.87 7.63 12.60
C PRO A 63 -15.06 7.18 13.46
N ILE A 64 -15.95 8.11 13.84
CA ILE A 64 -17.08 7.87 14.76
C ILE A 64 -17.89 6.63 14.38
N HIS A 65 -18.21 6.46 13.10
CA HIS A 65 -19.00 5.33 12.58
C HIS A 65 -18.31 3.96 12.70
N LEU A 66 -17.02 3.91 13.04
CA LEU A 66 -16.24 2.69 13.26
C LEU A 66 -15.94 2.44 14.74
N GLN A 67 -16.14 3.42 15.62
CA GLN A 67 -15.66 3.35 17.02
C GLN A 67 -16.31 2.21 17.81
N MET A 68 -17.63 2.01 17.66
CA MET A 68 -18.33 0.92 18.36
C MET A 68 -17.80 -0.46 17.96
N GLU A 69 -17.75 -0.74 16.65
CA GLU A 69 -17.23 -2.01 16.15
C GLU A 69 -15.74 -2.20 16.52
N LEU A 70 -14.96 -1.11 16.55
CA LEU A 70 -13.56 -1.16 16.99
C LEU A 70 -13.42 -1.59 18.45
N ILE A 71 -14.27 -1.06 19.34
CA ILE A 71 -14.29 -1.44 20.76
C ILE A 71 -14.56 -2.94 20.88
N GLU A 72 -15.57 -3.45 20.18
CA GLU A 72 -15.92 -4.87 20.21
C GLU A 72 -14.79 -5.77 19.67
N ILE A 73 -14.11 -5.34 18.59
CA ILE A 73 -12.93 -6.03 18.06
C ILE A 73 -11.81 -6.07 19.10
N GLN A 74 -11.63 -4.99 19.86
CA GLN A 74 -10.63 -4.90 20.91
C GLN A 74 -11.04 -5.63 22.18
N GLU A 75 -12.31 -5.85 22.45
CA GLU A 75 -12.75 -6.56 23.66
C GLU A 75 -12.62 -8.08 23.50
N LYS A 76 -12.96 -8.60 22.31
CA LYS A 76 -13.02 -10.05 22.09
C LYS A 76 -11.64 -10.68 21.89
N SER A 77 -11.32 -11.66 22.73
CA SER A 77 -10.03 -12.37 22.74
C SER A 77 -9.72 -13.11 21.43
N LEU A 78 -10.74 -13.69 20.79
CA LEU A 78 -10.59 -14.40 19.52
C LEU A 78 -10.12 -13.46 18.40
N GLN A 79 -10.76 -12.30 18.25
CA GLN A 79 -10.41 -11.30 17.24
C GLN A 79 -8.99 -10.80 17.46
N LYS A 80 -8.62 -10.50 18.71
CA LYS A 80 -7.25 -10.10 19.06
C LYS A 80 -6.22 -11.17 18.69
N ALA A 81 -6.44 -12.42 19.09
CA ALA A 81 -5.55 -13.52 18.79
C ALA A 81 -5.41 -13.74 17.27
N LYS A 82 -6.54 -13.73 16.55
CA LYS A 82 -6.54 -13.98 15.11
C LYS A 82 -5.97 -12.84 14.29
N PHE A 83 -6.05 -11.60 14.76
CA PHE A 83 -5.42 -10.47 14.10
C PHE A 83 -3.89 -10.62 14.01
N GLU A 84 -3.26 -11.27 14.99
CA GLU A 84 -1.81 -11.50 15.02
C GLU A 84 -1.39 -12.82 14.34
N ASP A 85 -2.30 -13.80 14.26
CA ASP A 85 -2.04 -15.16 13.79
C ASP A 85 -2.24 -15.35 12.28
N VAL A 86 -3.07 -14.52 11.63
CA VAL A 86 -3.45 -14.71 10.22
C VAL A 86 -3.18 -13.47 9.37
N GLU A 87 -3.16 -13.63 8.04
CA GLU A 87 -3.06 -12.48 7.13
C GLU A 87 -4.23 -11.51 7.32
N LEU A 88 -3.97 -10.20 7.23
CA LEU A 88 -4.99 -9.15 7.44
C LEU A 88 -6.26 -9.37 6.60
N TRP A 89 -6.11 -9.73 5.33
CA TRP A 89 -7.27 -10.01 4.46
C TRP A 89 -8.12 -11.16 5.00
N ASP A 90 -7.49 -12.23 5.47
CA ASP A 90 -8.17 -13.38 6.04
C ASP A 90 -8.81 -13.04 7.39
N PHE A 91 -8.16 -12.20 8.20
CA PHE A 91 -8.75 -11.66 9.43
C PHE A 91 -10.08 -10.96 9.13
N TYR A 92 -10.06 -9.93 8.28
CA TYR A 92 -11.25 -9.14 7.96
C TYR A 92 -12.33 -9.96 7.24
N LYS A 93 -11.95 -11.01 6.50
CA LYS A 93 -12.88 -11.85 5.74
C LYS A 93 -13.49 -12.99 6.55
N LYS A 94 -12.72 -13.65 7.43
CA LYS A 94 -13.13 -14.90 8.11
C LYS A 94 -13.46 -14.70 9.59
N TYR A 95 -12.85 -13.70 10.26
CA TYR A 95 -12.91 -13.57 11.72
C TYR A 95 -13.67 -12.34 12.22
N LEU A 96 -14.17 -11.51 11.29
CA LEU A 96 -15.18 -10.49 11.57
C LEU A 96 -16.50 -10.93 10.95
N GLU A 97 -17.48 -11.34 11.74
CA GLU A 97 -18.80 -11.70 11.22
C GLU A 97 -19.49 -10.50 10.57
N GLU A 98 -20.12 -10.67 9.40
CA GLU A 98 -20.66 -9.55 8.63
C GLU A 98 -21.86 -8.88 9.30
N ASP A 99 -22.66 -9.65 10.05
CA ASP A 99 -23.81 -9.12 10.79
C ASP A 99 -23.39 -8.32 12.03
N HIS A 100 -22.22 -8.60 12.59
CA HIS A 100 -21.69 -7.96 13.79
C HIS A 100 -20.73 -6.80 13.49
N PHE A 101 -19.97 -6.90 12.39
CA PHE A 101 -18.96 -5.90 12.01
C PHE A 101 -19.14 -5.36 10.57
N PRO A 102 -20.35 -4.91 10.18
CA PRO A 102 -20.63 -4.51 8.81
C PRO A 102 -19.81 -3.29 8.37
N GLN A 103 -19.57 -2.32 9.25
CA GLN A 103 -18.82 -1.10 8.90
C GLN A 103 -17.34 -1.38 8.75
N PHE A 104 -16.74 -2.15 9.66
CA PHE A 104 -15.34 -2.53 9.60
C PHE A 104 -15.02 -3.42 8.40
N ARG A 105 -15.89 -4.39 8.08
CA ARG A 105 -15.73 -5.18 6.85
C ARG A 105 -15.83 -4.31 5.61
N LYS A 106 -16.76 -3.35 5.57
CA LYS A 106 -16.89 -2.41 4.44
C LYS A 106 -15.66 -1.51 4.32
N PHE A 107 -15.15 -0.99 5.43
CA PHE A 107 -13.93 -0.21 5.51
C PHE A 107 -12.71 -1.00 4.98
N ALA A 108 -12.49 -2.21 5.49
CA ALA A 108 -11.43 -3.11 5.04
C ALA A 108 -11.54 -3.40 3.54
N ARG A 109 -12.73 -3.81 3.07
CA ARG A 109 -12.96 -4.08 1.63
C ARG A 109 -12.57 -2.89 0.75
N ARG A 110 -12.94 -1.67 1.14
CA ARG A 110 -12.56 -0.46 0.38
C ARG A 110 -11.04 -0.33 0.26
N LEU A 111 -10.31 -0.44 1.37
CA LEU A 111 -8.85 -0.35 1.40
C LEU A 111 -8.17 -1.41 0.53
N ILE A 112 -8.57 -2.68 0.65
CA ILE A 112 -7.98 -3.75 -0.17
C ILE A 112 -8.31 -3.54 -1.66
N CYS A 113 -9.53 -3.13 -2.00
CA CYS A 113 -9.91 -2.84 -3.38
C CYS A 113 -9.15 -1.66 -3.99
N THR A 114 -8.66 -0.70 -3.19
CA THR A 114 -7.83 0.41 -3.69
C THR A 114 -6.54 -0.11 -4.34
N PHE A 115 -5.93 -1.16 -3.78
CA PHE A 115 -4.73 -1.80 -4.35
C PHE A 115 -5.05 -2.69 -5.54
N GLY A 116 -6.19 -3.39 -5.52
CA GLY A 116 -6.57 -4.28 -6.62
C GLY A 116 -7.09 -3.55 -7.87
N SER A 117 -7.81 -2.45 -7.69
CA SER A 117 -8.45 -1.72 -8.79
C SER A 117 -7.46 -0.86 -9.58
N THR A 118 -6.48 -0.23 -8.93
CA THR A 118 -5.39 0.50 -9.61
C THR A 118 -4.58 -0.43 -10.50
N TYR A 119 -4.12 -1.58 -9.99
CA TYR A 119 -3.38 -2.55 -10.80
C TYR A 119 -4.20 -3.05 -12.00
N LYS A 120 -5.47 -3.43 -11.80
CA LYS A 120 -6.34 -3.90 -12.90
C LYS A 120 -6.67 -2.79 -13.90
N CYS A 121 -6.88 -1.56 -13.46
CA CYS A 121 -7.11 -0.41 -14.33
C CYS A 121 -5.85 -0.04 -15.14
N GLU A 122 -4.66 -0.05 -14.53
CA GLU A 122 -3.39 0.21 -15.22
C GLU A 122 -3.06 -0.90 -16.23
N GLN A 123 -3.31 -2.16 -15.89
CA GLN A 123 -3.25 -3.29 -16.84
C GLN A 123 -4.20 -3.08 -18.03
N PHE A 124 -5.45 -2.72 -17.77
CA PHE A 124 -6.45 -2.48 -18.81
C PHE A 124 -6.08 -1.29 -19.72
N LEU A 125 -5.64 -0.17 -19.14
CA LEU A 125 -5.15 1.00 -19.89
C LEU A 125 -3.89 0.68 -20.71
N SER A 126 -2.99 -0.14 -20.17
CA SER A 126 -1.79 -0.59 -20.90
C SER A 126 -2.15 -1.49 -22.08
N MET A 127 -3.12 -2.40 -21.91
CA MET A 127 -3.63 -3.24 -22.98
C MET A 127 -4.30 -2.42 -24.09
N MET A 128 -5.01 -1.35 -23.75
CA MET A 128 -5.56 -0.41 -24.73
C MET A 128 -4.48 0.37 -25.50
N LYS A 129 -3.37 0.77 -24.86
CA LYS A 129 -2.24 1.42 -25.54
C LYS A 129 -1.58 0.48 -26.57
N VAL A 130 -1.43 -0.80 -26.24
CA VAL A 130 -0.92 -1.83 -27.16
C VAL A 130 -1.86 -2.05 -28.36
N ASN A 131 -3.18 -1.97 -28.15
CA ASN A 131 -4.14 -2.13 -29.24
C ASN A 131 -4.20 -0.90 -30.17
N LYS A 132 -4.00 0.31 -29.65
CA LYS A 132 -3.89 1.55 -30.46
C LYS A 132 -2.60 1.61 -31.28
N SER A 133 -1.47 1.10 -30.77
CA SER A 133 -0.20 1.12 -31.51
C SER A 133 -0.17 0.12 -32.67
N LYS A 134 -0.89 -1.01 -32.56
CA LYS A 134 -1.01 -2.01 -33.64
C LYS A 134 -1.86 -1.56 -34.83
N HIS A 135 -2.80 -0.64 -34.63
CA HIS A 135 -3.73 -0.17 -35.68
C HIS A 135 -3.36 1.20 -36.27
N ARG A 136 -2.25 1.82 -35.85
CA ARG A 136 -1.75 3.05 -36.48
C ARG A 136 -0.88 2.72 -37.70
N LYS A 137 -1.52 2.32 -38.79
CA LYS A 137 -1.03 2.61 -40.15
C LYS A 137 -1.87 3.77 -40.67
N GLY A 138 -1.22 4.91 -40.87
CA GLY A 138 -1.82 6.20 -41.21
C GLY A 138 -0.89 7.31 -40.75
#